data_AF-A0A932G368-F1
#
_entry.id   AF-A0A932G368-F1
#
_cell.length_a   1.000
_cell.length_b   1.000
_cell.length_c   1.000
_cell.angle_alpha   90.00
_cell.angle_beta   90.00
_cell.angle_gamma   90.00
#
_symmetry.space_group_name_H-M   'P 1'
#
loop_
_entity.id
_entity.type
_entity.pdbx_description
1 polymer ?
#
loop_
_entity_poly.entity_id
_entity_poly.type
_entity_poly.pdbx_seq_one_letter_code
_entity_poly.pdbx_strand_id
1 'polypeptide(L)'
;MKAISVGEAQGQLGQLIAEACRGEFIVLTDGDKRVALEPQVPLDLEADSPELEAELLKAIDGPYTPYSSEEFRTIGERIIREKRKP
;
A
#
# COMPACT_ATOMS: atom_id res chain seq x y z
N MET A 1 0.27 -8.89 6.97
CA MET A 1 -0.56 -8.22 7.99
C MET A 1 -0.37 -8.95 9.30
N LYS A 2 0.11 -8.24 10.33
CA LYS A 2 0.34 -8.77 11.69
C LYS A 2 -0.63 -8.05 12.63
N ALA A 3 -1.50 -8.79 13.33
CA ALA A 3 -2.43 -8.21 14.30
C ALA A 3 -1.90 -8.49 15.72
N ILE A 4 -1.79 -7.45 16.55
CA ILE A 4 -1.19 -7.52 17.88
C ILE A 4 -2.14 -6.84 18.86
N SER A 5 -2.35 -7.42 20.04
CA SER A 5 -3.14 -6.76 21.07
C SER A 5 -2.37 -5.59 21.70
N VAL A 6 -3.07 -4.57 22.22
CA VAL A 6 -2.41 -3.44 22.91
C VAL A 6 -1.57 -3.93 24.10
N GLY A 7 -2.03 -4.96 24.83
CA GLY A 7 -1.27 -5.56 25.93
C GLY A 7 0.04 -6.20 25.48
N GLU A 8 0.05 -6.92 24.37
CA GLU A 8 1.27 -7.47 23.78
C GLU A 8 2.17 -6.37 23.20
N ALA A 9 1.59 -5.30 22.65
CA ALA A 9 2.33 -4.21 22.04
C ALA A 9 3.07 -3.35 23.07
N GLN A 10 2.55 -3.20 24.29
CA GLN A 10 3.08 -2.28 25.30
C GLN A 10 4.56 -2.52 25.65
N GLY A 11 5.01 -3.77 25.65
CA GLY A 11 6.41 -4.14 25.92
C GLY A 11 7.37 -4.05 24.72
N GLN A 12 6.84 -3.92 23.50
CA GLN A 12 7.60 -3.99 22.25
C GLN A 12 7.29 -2.86 21.27
N LEU A 13 6.61 -1.80 21.73
CA LEU A 13 6.11 -0.72 20.88
C LEU A 13 7.23 -0.07 20.06
N GLY A 14 8.41 0.12 20.65
CA GLY A 14 9.58 0.65 19.93
C GLY A 14 10.01 -0.21 18.74
N GLN A 15 9.95 -1.55 18.88
CA GLN A 15 10.24 -2.47 17.78
C GLN A 15 9.14 -2.45 16.71
N LEU A 16 7.87 -2.40 17.13
CA LEU A 16 6.74 -2.32 16.21
C LEU A 16 6.76 -1.03 15.38
N ILE A 17 7.17 0.10 15.96
CA ILE A 17 7.39 1.36 15.23
C ILE A 17 8.49 1.17 14.18
N ALA A 18 9.62 0.55 14.54
CA ALA A 18 10.70 0.30 13.60
C ALA A 18 10.29 -0.65 12.45
N GLU A 19 9.46 -1.67 12.75
CA GLU A 19 8.84 -2.55 11.74
C GLU A 19 7.91 -1.76 10.81
N ALA A 20 7.02 -0.92 11.35
CA ALA A 20 6.11 -0.08 10.57
C ALA A 20 6.86 0.91 9.66
N CYS A 21 7.93 1.55 10.17
CA CYS A 21 8.78 2.45 9.37
C CYS A 21 9.56 1.74 8.26
N ARG A 22 9.73 0.42 8.31
CA ARG A 22 10.27 -0.39 7.21
C ARG A 22 9.21 -0.83 6.19
N GLY A 23 7.95 -0.44 6.39
CA GLY A 23 6.83 -0.77 5.52
C GLY A 23 6.05 -2.03 5.93
N GLU A 24 6.26 -2.57 7.13
CA GLU A 24 5.44 -3.68 7.61
C GLU A 24 4.03 -3.21 8.02
N PHE A 25 3.00 -3.88 7.49
CA PHE A 25 1.62 -3.58 7.83
C PHE A 25 1.20 -4.24 9.15
N ILE A 26 1.14 -3.44 10.21
CA ILE A 26 0.83 -3.86 11.58
C ILE A 26 -0.51 -3.27 12.01
N VAL A 27 -1.35 -4.10 12.64
CA VAL A 27 -2.64 -3.70 13.20
C VAL A 27 -2.60 -3.90 14.71
N LEU A 28 -2.84 -2.84 15.46
CA LEU A 28 -3.07 -2.90 16.91
C LEU A 28 -4.55 -3.19 17.19
N THR A 29 -4.81 -4.04 18.17
CA THR A 29 -6.15 -4.50 18.54
C THR A 29 -6.43 -4.29 20.03
N ASP A 30 -7.60 -3.79 20.35
CA ASP A 30 -8.09 -3.60 21.73
C ASP A 30 -9.57 -4.00 21.80
N GLY A 31 -9.80 -5.27 22.13
CA GLY A 31 -11.10 -5.91 21.95
C GLY A 31 -11.51 -5.86 20.47
N ASP A 32 -12.65 -5.22 20.19
CA ASP A 32 -13.18 -5.07 18.83
C ASP A 32 -12.55 -3.89 18.06
N LYS A 33 -11.75 -3.04 18.73
CA LYS A 33 -11.09 -1.90 18.07
C LYS A 33 -9.87 -2.38 17.31
N ARG A 34 -9.67 -1.86 16.10
CA ARG A 34 -8.52 -2.16 15.25
C ARG A 34 -7.97 -0.86 14.67
N VAL A 35 -6.66 -0.69 14.75
CA VAL A 35 -5.96 0.51 14.24
C VAL A 35 -4.71 0.07 13.49
N ALA A 36 -4.43 0.68 12.34
CA ALA A 36 -3.17 0.47 11.63
C ALA A 36 -2.07 1.32 12.27
N LEU A 37 -0.91 0.72 12.51
CA LEU A 37 0.28 1.45 12.91
C LEU A 37 1.03 1.85 11.64
N GLU A 38 1.01 3.14 11.32
CA GLU A 38 1.63 3.70 10.13
C GLU A 38 2.64 4.79 10.52
N PRO A 39 3.78 4.88 9.81
CA PRO A 39 4.70 5.98 10.00
C PRO A 39 3.98 7.30 9.70
N GLN A 40 4.17 8.28 10.58
CA GLN A 40 3.75 9.64 10.25
C GLN A 40 4.74 10.21 9.23
N VAL A 41 4.35 10.20 7.96
CA VAL A 41 5.10 10.83 6.88
C VAL A 41 4.44 12.19 6.60
N PRO A 42 5.20 13.29 6.51
CA PRO A 42 4.66 14.54 5.98
C PRO A 42 4.06 14.29 4.60
N LEU A 43 2.96 14.95 4.28
CA LEU A 43 2.45 14.97 2.90
C LEU A 43 3.54 15.54 1.99
N ASP A 44 3.92 14.77 0.99
CA ASP A 44 4.83 15.25 -0.05
C ASP A 44 3.97 16.02 -1.05
N LEU A 45 3.90 17.34 -0.90
CA LEU A 45 3.01 18.19 -1.72
C LEU A 45 3.41 18.22 -3.21
N GLU A 46 4.62 17.78 -3.56
CA GLU A 46 5.04 17.63 -4.95
C GLU A 46 4.54 16.31 -5.54
N ALA A 47 4.52 15.24 -4.73
CA ALA A 47 4.01 13.94 -5.14
C ALA A 47 2.48 13.81 -5.02
N ASP A 48 1.89 14.41 -3.99
CA ASP A 48 0.47 14.38 -3.63
C ASP A 48 -0.19 15.75 -3.90
N SER A 49 0.07 16.30 -5.08
CA SER A 49 -0.42 17.63 -5.44
C SER A 49 -1.92 17.63 -5.78
N PRO A 50 -2.65 18.74 -5.55
CA PRO A 50 -4.04 18.89 -5.99
C PRO A 50 -4.21 18.65 -7.50
N GLU A 51 -3.20 18.99 -8.30
CA GLU A 51 -3.16 18.73 -9.73
C GLU A 51 -3.14 17.22 -10.04
N LEU A 52 -2.37 16.42 -9.29
CA LEU A 52 -2.38 14.96 -9.44
C LEU A 52 -3.76 14.38 -9.07
N GLU A 53 -4.35 14.83 -7.96
CA GLU A 53 -5.69 14.38 -7.55
C GLU A 53 -6.74 14.71 -8.63
N ALA A 54 -6.67 15.90 -9.23
CA ALA A 54 -7.57 16.29 -10.31
C ALA A 54 -7.40 15.43 -11.57
N GLU A 55 -6.17 15.05 -11.94
CA GLU A 55 -5.91 14.15 -13.07
C GLU A 55 -6.37 12.71 -12.76
N LEU A 56 -6.16 12.21 -11.54
CA LEU A 56 -6.68 10.90 -11.12
C LEU A 56 -8.21 10.86 -11.14
N LEU A 57 -8.86 11.95 -10.70
CA LEU A 57 -10.32 12.05 -10.72
C LEU A 57 -10.88 12.04 -12.15
N LYS A 58 -10.22 12.76 -13.08
CA LYS A 58 -10.57 12.69 -14.51
C LYS A 58 -10.41 11.27 -15.08
N ALA A 59 -9.43 10.50 -14.60
CA ALA A 59 -9.20 9.14 -15.04
C ALA A 59 -10.30 8.16 -14.55
N ILE A 60 -10.94 8.44 -13.40
CA ILE A 60 -12.06 7.62 -12.87
C ILE A 60 -13.29 7.74 -13.77
N ASP A 61 -13.59 8.94 -14.27
CA ASP A 61 -14.72 9.21 -15.17
C ASP A 61 -14.38 9.03 -16.66
N GLY A 62 -13.12 8.70 -16.97
CA GLY A 62 -12.68 8.36 -18.33
C GLY A 62 -13.26 7.03 -18.80
N PRO A 63 -13.16 6.70 -20.11
CA PRO A 63 -13.51 5.37 -20.58
C PRO A 63 -12.53 4.38 -19.99
N TYR A 64 -12.86 3.82 -18.82
CA TYR A 64 -12.19 2.66 -18.26
C TYR A 64 -12.38 1.54 -19.27
N THR A 65 -11.43 1.42 -20.21
CA THR A 65 -11.39 0.31 -21.14
C THR A 65 -10.76 -0.80 -20.34
N PRO A 66 -11.53 -1.82 -19.89
CA PRO A 66 -10.93 -2.95 -19.22
C PRO A 66 -9.90 -3.52 -20.19
N TYR A 67 -8.71 -3.85 -19.70
CA TYR A 67 -7.71 -4.51 -20.53
C TYR A 67 -8.35 -5.72 -21.21
N SER A 68 -8.15 -5.83 -22.52
CA SER A 68 -8.51 -7.01 -23.28
C SER A 68 -7.70 -8.22 -22.79
N SER A 69 -8.20 -9.42 -23.06
CA SER A 69 -7.48 -10.66 -22.72
C SER A 69 -6.10 -10.73 -23.38
N GLU A 70 -5.92 -10.12 -24.56
CA GLU A 70 -4.64 -10.07 -25.28
C GLU A 70 -3.63 -9.13 -24.60
N GLU A 71 -4.09 -7.97 -24.12
CA GLU A 71 -3.24 -7.04 -23.35
C GLU A 71 -2.79 -7.67 -22.04
N PHE A 72 -3.70 -8.31 -21.30
CA PHE A 72 -3.35 -9.05 -20.08
C PHE A 72 -2.34 -10.16 -20.34
N ARG A 73 -2.52 -10.92 -21.43
CA ARG A 73 -1.59 -11.98 -21.81
C ARG A 73 -0.21 -11.42 -22.14
N THR A 74 -0.14 -10.33 -22.91
CA THR A 74 1.11 -9.67 -23.29
C THR A 74 1.86 -9.16 -22.06
N ILE A 75 1.16 -8.56 -21.10
CA ILE A 75 1.72 -8.10 -19.83
C ILE A 75 2.27 -9.30 -19.03
N GLY A 76 1.50 -10.38 -18.93
CA GLY A 76 1.91 -11.61 -18.23
C GLY A 76 3.17 -12.24 -18.84
N GLU A 77 3.23 -12.36 -20.16
CA GLU A 77 4.40 -12.90 -20.88
C GLU A 77 5.65 -12.03 -20.68
N ARG A 78 5.49 -10.70 -20.65
CA ARG A 78 6.58 -9.77 -20.36
C ARG A 78 7.17 -9.98 -18.96
N ILE A 79 6.31 -10.05 -17.94
CA ILE A 79 6.72 -10.26 -16.54
C ILE A 79 7.45 -11.60 -16.38
N ILE A 80 6.92 -12.67 -16.99
CA ILE A 80 7.56 -13.99 -16.96
C ILE A 80 8.96 -13.94 -17.57
N ARG A 81 9.12 -13.25 -18.70
CA ARG A 81 10.43 -13.10 -19.37
C ARG A 81 11.42 -12.30 -18.53
N GLU A 82 10.98 -11.22 -17.89
CA GLU A 82 11.82 -10.39 -17.01
C GLU A 82 12.26 -11.16 -15.76
N LYS A 83 11.36 -11.96 -15.17
CA LYS A 83 11.69 -12.84 -14.03
C LYS A 83 12.57 -14.04 -14.39
N ARG A 84 12.71 -14.36 -15.68
CA ARG A 84 13.55 -15.44 -16.20
C ARG A 84 14.91 -14.97 -16.72
N LYS A 85 15.18 -13.66 -16.78
CA LYS A 85 16.55 -13.18 -17.02
C LYS A 85 17.39 -13.44 -15.76
N PRO A 86 18.56 -14.09 -15.87
CA PRO A 86 19.47 -14.34 -14.75
C PRO A 86 20.06 -13.04 -14.20
#